data_AF-W2PLW6-F1
#
_entry.id   AF-W2PLW6-F1
#
_cell.length_a   1.000
_cell.length_b   1.000
_cell.length_c   1.000
_cell.angle_alpha   90.00
_cell.angle_beta   90.00
_cell.angle_gamma   90.00
#
_symmetry.space_group_name_H-M   'P 1'
#
loop_
_entity.id
_entity.type
_entity.pdbx_description
1 polymer ?
#
loop_
_entity_poly.entity_id
_entity_poly.type
_entity_poly.pdbx_seq_one_letter_code
_entity_poly.pdbx_strand_id
1 'polypeptide(L)'
;MGDLRSIMATEFRSILNDMNLAHTTTLSSTSSEQQPEWQSWSRNDGKLLHAVPKNWEFPARANAKAIWNLWFFGDRDSKIRPYRLLNEQHDISTARRMRHSRVTILMEYLEQLAHEINVLPTGVSRIADLPISTADEVFAAVFSRMLNNLYANKPGRAEEPSCGILYNRLCQYRKKK
;
A
#
# COMPACT_ATOMS: atom_id res chain seq x y z
N MET A 1 35.15 -19.10 -41.45
CA MET A 1 34.54 -17.86 -40.92
C MET A 1 33.21 -18.23 -40.31
N GLY A 2 33.22 -18.62 -39.03
CA GLY A 2 32.01 -18.96 -38.26
C GLY A 2 31.60 -17.74 -37.42
N ASP A 3 30.32 -17.41 -37.46
CA ASP A 3 29.74 -16.16 -36.98
C ASP A 3 29.83 -16.04 -35.44
N LEU A 4 30.58 -15.03 -34.98
CA LEU A 4 30.82 -14.71 -33.56
C LEU A 4 29.50 -14.52 -32.78
N ARG A 5 28.40 -14.17 -33.46
CA ARG A 5 27.05 -14.08 -32.86
C ARG A 5 26.49 -15.44 -32.41
N SER A 6 26.84 -16.52 -33.09
CA SER A 6 26.36 -17.87 -32.76
C SER A 6 27.02 -18.41 -31.48
N ILE A 7 28.31 -18.08 -31.29
CA ILE A 7 29.08 -18.47 -30.10
C ILE A 7 28.54 -17.75 -28.86
N MET A 8 28.35 -16.43 -28.94
CA MET A 8 27.80 -15.62 -27.83
C MET A 8 26.38 -16.06 -27.42
N ALA A 9 25.53 -16.43 -28.38
CA ALA A 9 24.17 -16.89 -28.09
C ALA A 9 24.14 -18.30 -27.46
N THR A 10 25.16 -19.12 -27.70
CA THR A 10 25.28 -20.46 -27.13
C THR A 10 25.81 -20.40 -25.70
N GLU A 11 26.79 -19.54 -25.45
CA GLU A 11 27.31 -19.28 -24.10
C GLU A 11 26.24 -18.69 -23.19
N PHE A 12 25.45 -17.72 -23.67
CA PHE A 12 24.38 -17.12 -22.87
C PHE A 12 23.28 -18.13 -22.49
N ARG A 13 22.95 -19.08 -23.38
CA ARG A 13 22.00 -20.16 -23.11
C ARG A 13 22.54 -21.20 -22.14
N SER A 14 23.84 -21.50 -22.20
CA SER A 14 24.50 -22.40 -21.25
C SER A 14 24.48 -21.83 -19.83
N ILE A 15 24.81 -20.53 -19.68
CA ILE A 15 24.82 -19.84 -18.39
C ILE A 15 23.41 -19.82 -17.76
N LEU A 16 22.36 -19.58 -18.55
CA LEU A 16 20.98 -19.62 -18.05
C LEU A 16 20.53 -21.03 -17.63
N ASN A 17 21.00 -22.08 -18.32
CA ASN A 17 20.72 -23.45 -17.92
C ASN A 17 21.49 -23.87 -16.66
N ASP A 18 22.74 -23.44 -16.50
CA ASP A 18 23.54 -23.71 -15.30
C ASP A 18 22.98 -23.00 -14.06
N MET A 19 22.47 -21.78 -14.23
CA MET A 19 21.76 -21.06 -13.16
C MET A 19 20.44 -21.74 -12.76
N ASN A 20 19.73 -22.36 -13.71
CA ASN A 20 18.44 -23.00 -13.42
C ASN A 20 18.60 -24.40 -12.79
N LEU A 21 19.76 -25.06 -12.95
CA LEU A 21 20.04 -26.37 -12.36
C LEU A 21 20.55 -26.28 -10.90
N ALA A 22 21.09 -25.13 -10.48
CA ALA A 22 21.59 -24.90 -9.12
C ALA A 22 20.48 -24.63 -8.07
N HIS A 23 19.22 -24.47 -8.47
CA HIS A 23 18.11 -24.19 -7.54
C HIS A 23 17.31 -25.43 -7.12
N THR A 24 17.61 -26.61 -7.64
CA THR A 24 17.04 -27.88 -7.18
C THR A 24 17.97 -28.57 -6.19
N THR A 25 18.17 -27.97 -5.01
CA THR A 25 18.57 -28.72 -3.82
C THR A 25 17.84 -28.17 -2.61
N THR A 26 16.92 -28.99 -2.13
CA THR A 26 16.16 -28.91 -0.90
C THR A 26 17.00 -28.41 0.29
N LEU A 27 16.71 -27.18 0.73
CA LEU A 27 16.99 -26.74 2.09
C LEU A 27 15.69 -26.20 2.69
N SER A 28 15.03 -27.06 3.46
CA SER A 28 14.11 -26.61 4.50
C SER A 28 14.95 -25.92 5.59
N SER A 29 14.87 -24.59 5.65
CA SER A 29 15.44 -23.80 6.73
C SER A 29 14.51 -22.63 7.06
N THR A 30 13.86 -22.78 8.22
CA THR A 30 13.63 -21.72 9.21
C THR A 30 12.92 -20.43 8.76
N SER A 31 11.60 -20.41 9.00
CA SER A 31 10.80 -19.28 9.48
C SER A 31 11.42 -17.88 9.30
N SER A 32 11.40 -17.37 8.07
CA SER A 32 11.35 -15.93 7.82
C SER A 32 9.88 -15.58 7.56
N GLU A 33 9.36 -14.56 8.23
CA GLU A 33 8.05 -13.99 7.89
C GLU A 33 8.12 -13.52 6.43
N GLN A 34 7.62 -14.36 5.53
CA GLN A 34 7.59 -14.09 4.10
C GLN A 34 6.70 -12.88 3.87
N GLN A 35 7.28 -11.79 3.34
CA GLN A 35 6.47 -10.70 2.83
C GLN A 35 5.45 -11.27 1.83
N PRO A 36 4.19 -10.82 1.86
CA PRO A 36 3.19 -11.35 0.95
C PRO A 36 3.65 -11.17 -0.49
N GLU A 37 3.66 -12.27 -1.25
CA GLU A 37 3.91 -12.21 -2.69
C GLU A 37 2.71 -11.52 -3.35
N TRP A 38 2.88 -10.25 -3.73
CA TRP A 38 1.83 -9.48 -4.38
C TRP A 38 1.63 -9.92 -5.82
N GLN A 39 0.37 -10.13 -6.19
CA GLN A 39 0.04 -10.52 -7.55
C GLN A 39 0.11 -9.31 -8.50
N SER A 40 0.32 -9.61 -9.78
CA SER A 40 0.15 -8.65 -10.87
C SER A 40 -0.76 -9.26 -11.94
N TRP A 41 -1.55 -8.44 -12.62
CA TRP A 41 -2.61 -8.88 -13.53
C TRP A 41 -2.38 -8.37 -14.95
N SER A 42 -2.47 -9.26 -15.94
CA SER A 42 -2.63 -8.84 -17.34
C SER A 42 -4.08 -8.49 -17.60
N ARG A 43 -4.34 -7.29 -18.11
CA ARG A 43 -5.69 -6.84 -18.51
C ARG A 43 -5.92 -6.89 -20.01
N ASN A 44 -4.92 -7.34 -20.79
CA ASN A 44 -4.92 -7.36 -22.25
C ASN A 44 -5.22 -5.99 -22.88
N ASP A 45 -4.84 -4.90 -22.22
CA ASP A 45 -5.04 -3.51 -22.66
C ASP A 45 -3.80 -2.92 -23.36
N GLY A 46 -2.82 -3.78 -23.67
CA GLY A 46 -1.53 -3.37 -24.26
C GLY A 46 -0.62 -2.60 -23.30
N LYS A 47 -0.98 -2.48 -22.02
CA LYS A 47 -0.16 -1.84 -20.98
C LYS A 47 0.64 -2.87 -20.19
N LEU A 48 1.54 -2.35 -19.35
CA LEU A 48 2.28 -3.11 -18.34
C LEU A 48 1.32 -3.90 -17.42
N LEU A 49 1.88 -4.88 -16.71
CA LEU A 49 1.15 -5.63 -15.68
C LEU A 49 0.57 -4.67 -14.63
N HIS A 50 -0.72 -4.84 -14.33
CA HIS A 50 -1.46 -4.00 -13.39
C HIS A 50 -1.37 -4.54 -11.97
N ALA A 51 -1.52 -3.66 -10.97
CA ALA A 51 -1.47 -4.01 -9.56
C ALA A 51 -2.83 -4.40 -8.95
N VAL A 52 -3.90 -4.40 -9.75
CA VAL A 52 -5.24 -4.88 -9.37
C VAL A 52 -5.94 -5.59 -10.55
N PRO A 53 -6.88 -6.53 -10.30
CA PRO A 53 -7.59 -7.22 -11.37
C PRO A 53 -8.54 -6.29 -12.14
N LYS A 54 -8.96 -6.70 -13.33
CA LYS A 54 -9.75 -5.87 -14.27
C LYS A 54 -11.05 -5.30 -13.68
N ASN A 55 -11.73 -6.05 -12.82
CA ASN A 55 -13.03 -5.68 -12.25
C ASN A 55 -12.92 -5.09 -10.84
N TRP A 56 -11.71 -4.82 -10.37
CA TRP A 56 -11.51 -4.24 -9.05
C TRP A 56 -11.83 -2.75 -9.04
N GLU A 57 -12.43 -2.28 -7.96
CA GLU A 57 -12.64 -0.86 -7.69
C GLU A 57 -12.02 -0.44 -6.37
N PHE A 58 -11.47 0.77 -6.35
CA PHE A 58 -11.02 1.38 -5.10
C PHE A 58 -12.19 1.53 -4.11
N PRO A 59 -12.06 1.10 -2.84
CA PRO A 59 -13.19 0.95 -1.93
C PRO A 59 -13.99 2.23 -1.73
N ALA A 60 -15.24 2.21 -2.18
CA ALA A 60 -16.12 3.38 -2.23
C ALA A 60 -16.76 3.76 -0.88
N ARG A 61 -16.82 2.84 0.08
CA ARG A 61 -17.51 3.03 1.37
C ARG A 61 -16.66 2.66 2.60
N ALA A 62 -15.39 2.29 2.39
CA ALA A 62 -14.47 2.04 3.50
C ALA A 62 -14.29 3.30 4.37
N ASN A 63 -14.28 3.10 5.69
CA ASN A 63 -13.95 4.11 6.69
C ASN A 63 -12.43 4.34 6.78
N ALA A 64 -12.00 5.25 7.64
CA ALA A 64 -10.59 5.60 7.76
C ALA A 64 -9.75 4.41 8.23
N LYS A 65 -10.27 3.59 9.17
CA LYS A 65 -9.57 2.40 9.66
C LYS A 65 -9.37 1.34 8.57
N ALA A 66 -10.41 1.01 7.81
CA ALA A 66 -10.31 0.03 6.74
C ALA A 66 -9.35 0.51 5.64
N ILE A 67 -9.43 1.80 5.27
CA ILE A 67 -8.48 2.38 4.33
C ILE A 67 -7.06 2.34 4.88
N TRP A 68 -6.81 2.67 6.15
CA TRP A 68 -5.49 2.58 6.77
C TRP A 68 -4.88 1.18 6.59
N ASN A 69 -5.65 0.14 6.90
CA ASN A 69 -5.18 -1.23 6.78
C ASN A 69 -4.81 -1.56 5.32
N LEU A 70 -5.68 -1.24 4.36
CA LEU A 70 -5.43 -1.47 2.94
C LEU A 70 -4.28 -0.60 2.40
N TRP A 71 -4.12 0.61 2.92
CA TRP A 71 -3.12 1.59 2.48
C TRP A 71 -1.71 1.14 2.81
N PHE A 72 -1.49 0.61 4.00
CA PHE A 72 -0.17 0.19 4.49
C PHE A 72 0.12 -1.29 4.27
N PHE A 73 -0.89 -2.16 4.34
CA PHE A 73 -0.70 -3.61 4.35
C PHE A 73 -1.33 -4.34 3.16
N GLY A 74 -2.10 -3.65 2.31
CA GLY A 74 -2.75 -4.24 1.15
C GLY A 74 -3.96 -5.10 1.50
N ASP A 75 -4.50 -5.76 0.48
CA ASP A 75 -5.50 -6.81 0.63
C ASP A 75 -4.82 -8.16 0.37
N ARG A 76 -4.51 -8.87 1.46
CA ARG A 76 -3.77 -10.14 1.41
C ARG A 76 -4.60 -11.26 0.80
N ASP A 77 -5.91 -11.25 1.02
CA ASP A 77 -6.82 -12.28 0.52
C ASP A 77 -6.89 -12.22 -1.01
N SER A 78 -6.97 -11.00 -1.55
CA SER A 78 -6.93 -10.75 -3.00
C SER A 78 -5.50 -10.65 -3.56
N LYS A 79 -4.46 -10.80 -2.72
CA LYS A 79 -3.04 -10.58 -3.07
C LYS A 79 -2.75 -9.21 -3.71
N ILE A 80 -3.50 -8.18 -3.35
CA ILE A 80 -3.30 -6.81 -3.81
C ILE A 80 -2.36 -6.09 -2.86
N ARG A 81 -1.32 -5.49 -3.43
CA ARG A 81 -0.31 -4.72 -2.70
C ARG A 81 -0.90 -3.53 -1.92
N PRO A 82 -0.17 -2.96 -0.95
CA PRO A 82 -0.58 -1.74 -0.25
C PRO A 82 -1.08 -0.66 -1.20
N TYR A 83 -2.25 -0.09 -0.90
CA TYR A 83 -2.96 0.76 -1.86
C TYR A 83 -2.21 2.05 -2.22
N ARG A 84 -1.30 2.49 -1.35
CA ARG A 84 -0.36 3.59 -1.63
C ARG A 84 0.60 3.33 -2.79
N LEU A 85 0.76 2.08 -3.19
CA LEU A 85 1.63 1.65 -4.29
C LEU A 85 0.87 1.46 -5.61
N LEU A 86 -0.44 1.73 -5.62
CA LEU A 86 -1.26 1.65 -6.83
C LEU A 86 -1.04 2.90 -7.69
N ASN A 87 -0.98 2.69 -9.00
CA ASN A 87 -0.86 3.79 -9.94
C ASN A 87 -2.24 4.44 -10.18
N GLU A 88 -2.39 5.73 -9.89
CA GLU A 88 -3.68 6.42 -10.01
C GLU A 88 -4.21 6.46 -11.46
N GLN A 89 -3.35 6.51 -12.47
CA GLN A 89 -3.76 6.59 -13.87
C GLN A 89 -4.12 5.22 -14.45
N HIS A 90 -3.52 4.13 -13.95
CA HIS A 90 -3.61 2.80 -14.54
C HIS A 90 -4.39 1.79 -13.69
N ASP A 91 -4.24 1.84 -12.37
CA ASP A 91 -4.89 0.90 -11.45
C ASP A 91 -6.22 1.43 -10.91
N ILE A 92 -6.41 2.75 -10.86
CA ILE A 92 -7.61 3.39 -10.31
C ILE A 92 -8.54 3.86 -11.44
N SER A 93 -9.80 3.42 -11.39
CA SER A 93 -10.82 3.87 -12.34
C SER A 93 -11.08 5.37 -12.22
N THR A 94 -11.42 6.01 -13.34
CA THR A 94 -11.67 7.47 -13.40
C THR A 94 -12.71 7.94 -12.38
N ALA A 95 -13.77 7.16 -12.18
CA ALA A 95 -14.83 7.44 -11.19
C ALA A 95 -14.33 7.42 -9.73
N ARG A 96 -13.18 6.81 -9.46
CA ARG A 96 -12.61 6.67 -8.11
C ARG A 96 -11.35 7.50 -7.87
N ARG A 97 -10.76 8.11 -8.90
CA ARG A 97 -9.52 8.92 -8.77
C ARG A 97 -9.64 10.00 -7.70
N MET A 98 -10.68 10.83 -7.74
CA MET A 98 -10.90 11.88 -6.72
C MET A 98 -10.92 11.31 -5.30
N ARG A 99 -11.52 10.14 -5.09
CA ARG A 99 -11.55 9.50 -3.78
C ARG A 99 -10.16 9.01 -3.37
N HIS A 100 -9.43 8.38 -4.31
CA HIS A 100 -8.05 7.97 -4.09
C HIS A 100 -7.18 9.16 -3.68
N SER A 101 -7.19 10.27 -4.43
CA SER A 101 -6.36 11.44 -4.08
C SER A 101 -6.71 12.04 -2.71
N ARG A 102 -8.01 12.08 -2.34
CA ARG A 102 -8.44 12.52 -1.00
C ARG A 102 -7.95 11.60 0.11
N VAL A 103 -7.99 10.29 -0.14
CA VAL A 103 -7.48 9.28 0.79
C VAL A 103 -5.97 9.39 0.93
N THR A 104 -5.23 9.58 -0.17
CA THR A 104 -3.77 9.78 -0.15
C THR A 104 -3.40 10.88 0.82
N ILE A 105 -4.00 12.07 0.66
CA ILE A 105 -3.74 13.24 1.51
C ILE A 105 -4.08 12.97 2.98
N LEU A 106 -5.17 12.22 3.24
CA LEU A 106 -5.57 11.86 4.59
C LEU A 106 -4.59 10.89 5.24
N MET A 107 -4.15 9.86 4.51
CA MET A 107 -3.25 8.83 5.02
C MET A 107 -1.84 9.35 5.24
N GLU A 108 -1.32 10.19 4.33
CA GLU A 108 -0.06 10.92 4.52
C GLU A 108 -0.09 11.79 5.78
N TYR A 109 -1.22 12.45 6.04
CA TYR A 109 -1.35 13.26 7.25
C TYR A 109 -1.36 12.40 8.53
N LEU A 110 -2.00 11.23 8.51
CA LEU A 110 -1.97 10.32 9.65
C LEU A 110 -0.57 9.71 9.87
N GLU A 111 0.16 9.39 8.80
CA GLU A 111 1.56 8.94 8.87
C GLU A 111 2.47 10.04 9.43
N GLN A 112 2.31 11.28 8.96
CA GLN A 112 2.99 12.44 9.52
C GLN A 112 2.70 12.58 11.03
N LEU A 113 1.43 12.49 11.44
CA LEU A 113 1.07 12.53 12.84
C LEU A 113 1.76 11.42 13.65
N ALA A 114 1.84 10.20 13.13
CA ALA A 114 2.51 9.08 13.82
C ALA A 114 3.95 9.42 14.22
N HIS A 115 4.66 10.11 13.32
CA HIS A 115 6.01 10.63 13.59
C HIS A 115 6.00 11.82 14.56
N GLU A 116 5.09 12.78 14.39
CA GLU A 116 5.00 13.97 15.24
C GLU A 116 4.71 13.67 16.71
N ILE A 117 3.83 12.70 16.99
CA ILE A 117 3.49 12.30 18.37
C ILE A 117 4.32 11.12 18.88
N ASN A 118 5.32 10.67 18.11
CA ASN A 118 6.27 9.61 18.46
C ASN A 118 5.61 8.33 19.01
N VAL A 119 4.56 7.85 18.32
CA VAL A 119 3.82 6.63 18.71
C VAL A 119 4.36 5.37 18.03
N LEU A 120 5.39 5.49 17.19
CA LEU A 120 6.03 4.33 16.58
C LEU A 120 6.98 3.65 17.59
N PRO A 121 7.05 2.30 17.61
CA PRO A 121 8.03 1.58 18.41
C PRO A 121 9.48 1.98 18.08
N THR A 122 10.35 1.89 19.08
CA THR A 122 11.78 2.18 18.93
C THR A 122 12.40 1.37 17.78
N GLY A 123 13.10 2.05 16.88
CA GLY A 123 13.78 1.43 15.74
C GLY A 123 12.89 1.18 14.51
N VAL A 124 11.57 1.45 14.60
CA VAL A 124 10.66 1.35 13.44
C VAL A 124 10.42 2.73 12.84
N SER A 125 10.69 2.87 11.54
CA SER A 125 10.53 4.13 10.81
C SER A 125 9.34 4.13 9.84
N ARG A 126 8.70 2.99 9.59
CA ARG A 126 7.63 2.85 8.59
C ARG A 126 6.47 2.07 9.17
N ILE A 127 5.25 2.59 9.02
CA ILE A 127 4.03 1.94 9.51
C ILE A 127 3.83 0.56 8.86
N ALA A 128 4.19 0.39 7.59
CA ALA A 128 4.01 -0.87 6.89
C ALA A 128 4.93 -2.01 7.38
N ASP A 129 5.95 -1.68 8.18
CA ASP A 129 6.85 -2.67 8.77
C ASP A 129 6.35 -3.12 10.17
N LEU A 130 5.21 -2.58 10.64
CA LEU A 130 4.60 -2.95 11.91
C LEU A 130 3.78 -4.24 11.82
N PRO A 131 3.73 -5.03 12.92
CA PRO A 131 2.68 -6.00 13.13
C PRO A 131 1.30 -5.34 13.10
N ILE A 132 0.28 -6.07 12.63
CA ILE A 132 -1.08 -5.53 12.47
C ILE A 132 -1.65 -5.01 13.81
N SER A 133 -1.42 -5.73 14.91
CA SER A 133 -1.87 -5.31 16.24
C SER A 133 -1.27 -3.96 16.67
N THR A 134 0.04 -3.79 16.49
CA THR A 134 0.73 -2.53 16.79
C THR A 134 0.26 -1.41 15.85
N ALA A 135 0.02 -1.71 14.58
CA ALA A 135 -0.52 -0.73 13.63
C ALA A 135 -1.95 -0.28 13.99
N ASP A 136 -2.74 -1.13 14.64
CA ASP A 136 -4.07 -0.79 15.16
C ASP A 136 -3.98 0.19 16.34
N GLU A 137 -3.04 -0.04 17.26
CA GLU A 137 -2.76 0.86 18.39
C GLU A 137 -2.26 2.23 17.90
N VAL A 138 -1.31 2.22 16.96
CA VAL A 138 -0.81 3.45 16.30
C VAL A 138 -1.97 4.19 15.65
N PHE A 139 -2.82 3.50 14.89
CA PHE A 139 -3.98 4.10 14.26
C PHE A 139 -4.89 4.78 15.30
N ALA A 140 -5.24 4.09 16.39
CA ALA A 140 -6.12 4.64 17.42
C ALA A 140 -5.56 5.94 18.01
N ALA A 141 -4.25 5.98 18.28
CA ALA A 141 -3.57 7.16 18.80
C ALA A 141 -3.57 8.32 17.78
N VAL A 142 -3.12 8.09 16.54
CA VAL A 142 -3.04 9.17 15.52
C VAL A 142 -4.42 9.63 15.06
N PHE A 143 -5.41 8.74 15.00
CA PHE A 143 -6.77 9.09 14.63
C PHE A 143 -7.41 9.96 15.71
N SER A 144 -7.22 9.61 16.99
CA SER A 144 -7.68 10.44 18.12
C SER A 144 -7.01 11.81 18.10
N ARG A 145 -5.70 11.87 17.85
CA ARG A 145 -4.97 13.13 17.70
C ARG A 145 -5.49 13.97 16.54
N MET A 146 -5.73 13.36 15.38
CA MET A 146 -6.32 14.03 14.23
C MET A 146 -7.69 14.61 14.57
N LEU A 147 -8.58 13.84 15.19
CA LEU A 147 -9.91 14.32 15.56
C LEU A 147 -9.82 15.54 16.49
N ASN A 148 -8.93 15.53 17.48
CA ASN A 148 -8.70 16.67 18.36
C ASN A 148 -8.16 17.91 17.62
N ASN A 149 -7.37 17.72 16.56
CA ASN A 149 -6.90 18.84 15.72
C ASN A 149 -8.01 19.40 14.82
N LEU A 150 -8.83 18.51 14.25
CA LEU A 150 -9.83 18.87 13.23
C LEU A 150 -11.15 19.39 13.82
N TYR A 151 -11.47 19.01 15.06
CA TYR A 151 -12.73 19.34 15.71
C TYR A 151 -12.49 20.09 17.01
N ALA A 152 -13.06 21.28 17.15
CA ALA A 152 -13.05 22.03 18.42
C ALA A 152 -13.91 21.34 19.49
N ASN A 153 -15.00 20.68 19.07
CA ASN A 153 -15.88 19.88 19.92
C ASN A 153 -16.05 18.51 19.28
N LYS A 154 -15.99 17.43 20.08
CA LYS A 154 -16.16 16.05 19.59
C LYS A 154 -17.47 15.95 18.80
N PRO A 155 -17.46 15.40 17.58
CA PRO A 155 -18.69 15.29 16.79
C PRO A 155 -19.72 14.46 17.55
N GLY A 156 -20.95 14.98 17.68
CA GLY A 156 -22.03 14.35 18.44
C GLY A 156 -22.66 13.12 17.76
N ARG A 157 -22.25 12.77 16.54
CA ARG A 157 -22.72 11.54 15.87
C ARG A 157 -21.83 10.37 16.28
N ALA A 158 -22.46 9.25 16.64
CA ALA A 158 -21.77 8.01 16.98
C ALA A 158 -21.06 7.35 15.78
N GLU A 159 -21.44 7.73 14.54
CA GLU A 159 -20.84 7.20 13.32
C GLU A 159 -19.47 7.82 13.04
N GLU A 160 -18.50 6.97 12.69
CA GLU A 160 -17.17 7.39 12.27
C GLU A 160 -17.27 8.27 10.99
N PRO A 161 -16.68 9.48 10.97
CA PRO A 161 -16.73 10.34 9.80
C PRO A 161 -16.11 9.66 8.57
N SER A 162 -16.75 9.80 7.41
CA SER A 162 -16.18 9.28 6.16
C SER A 162 -14.85 9.96 5.80
N CYS A 163 -13.98 9.28 5.04
CA CYS A 163 -12.72 9.87 4.58
C CYS A 163 -12.91 11.20 3.84
N GLY A 164 -14.02 11.36 3.10
CA GLY A 164 -14.33 12.62 2.42
C GLY A 164 -14.62 13.78 3.38
N ILE A 165 -15.32 13.50 4.49
CA ILE A 165 -15.57 14.51 5.54
C ILE A 165 -14.25 14.87 6.24
N LEU A 166 -13.45 13.86 6.61
CA LEU A 166 -12.15 14.06 7.25
C LEU A 166 -11.21 14.88 6.36
N TYR A 167 -11.12 14.56 5.07
CA TYR A 167 -10.36 15.33 4.09
C TYR A 167 -10.78 16.80 4.04
N ASN A 168 -12.08 17.08 3.93
CA ASN A 168 -12.58 18.45 3.86
C ASN A 168 -12.23 19.25 5.14
N ARG A 169 -12.32 18.60 6.31
CA ARG A 169 -11.91 19.19 7.58
C ARG A 169 -10.40 19.44 7.65
N LEU A 170 -9.59 18.50 7.18
CA LEU A 170 -8.15 18.66 7.09
C LEU A 170 -7.76 19.85 6.20
N CYS A 171 -8.42 20.01 5.04
CA CYS A 171 -8.21 21.19 4.19
C CYS A 171 -8.57 22.49 4.91
N GLN A 172 -9.66 22.52 5.69
CA GLN A 172 -10.04 23.71 6.48
C GLN A 172 -9.01 24.00 7.58
N TYR A 173 -8.53 22.96 8.27
CA TYR A 173 -7.52 23.07 9.31
C TYR A 173 -6.19 23.63 8.76
N ARG A 174 -5.71 23.10 7.63
CA ARG A 174 -4.47 23.57 6.97
C ARG A 174 -4.53 25.02 6.50
N LYS A 175 -5.71 25.57 6.23
CA LYS A 175 -5.89 27.00 5.85
C LYS A 175 -5.84 27.96 7.04
N LYS A 176 -5.96 27.45 8.28
CA LYS A 176 -5.98 28.27 9.50
C LYS A 176 -4.62 28.30 10.22
N LYS A 177 -3.71 27.41 9.84
CA LYS A 177 -2.30 27.44 10.25
C LYS A 177 -1.54 28.38 9.34
#